data_AF-A0A535P1P9-F1
#
_entry.id   AF-A0A535P1P9-F1
#
_cell.length_a   1.000
_cell.length_b   1.000
_cell.length_c   1.000
_cell.angle_alpha   90.00
_cell.angle_beta   90.00
_cell.angle_gamma   90.00
#
_symmetry.space_group_name_H-M   'P 1'
#
loop_
_entity.id
_entity.type
_entity.pdbx_description
1 polymer ?
#
loop_
_entity_poly.entity_id
_entity_poly.type
_entity_poly.pdbx_seq_one_letter_code
_entity_poly.pdbx_strand_id
1 'polypeptide(L)'
;PGTFSPFETVRDYHTKALQHGVAFPDTLPQVYALMEQIEEAIGPLDQPRPCHNDLLASNFIDDGDRIWILDWEYAAMGDMFFDLGNFAVNQELNEEQCEELLRYYFGEVRDADLAHLHLMRLGSDLRESFWGFLQMRVSELDFDYHEYAHHHLERFLQNVVTPEFTRCLRDVRNS
;
A
#
# COMPACT_ATOMS: atom_id res chain seq x y z
N PRO A 1 -13.47 3.95 -16.92
CA PRO A 1 -12.97 3.81 -15.54
C PRO A 1 -11.62 4.51 -15.39
N GLY A 2 -11.33 5.12 -14.25
CA GLY A 2 -9.99 5.63 -13.94
C GLY A 2 -8.99 4.50 -13.67
N THR A 3 -7.72 4.84 -13.59
CA THR A 3 -6.63 3.92 -13.22
C THR A 3 -6.02 4.36 -11.89
N PHE A 4 -5.56 3.41 -11.08
CA PHE A 4 -4.90 3.68 -9.80
C PHE A 4 -3.53 3.03 -9.74
N SER A 5 -2.56 3.78 -9.21
CA SER A 5 -1.25 3.29 -8.80
C SER A 5 -0.93 3.88 -7.42
N PRO A 6 -0.56 3.07 -6.42
CA PRO A 6 -0.17 3.60 -5.11
C PRO A 6 1.08 4.47 -5.21
N PHE A 7 2.00 4.15 -6.12
CA PHE A 7 3.27 4.86 -6.29
C PHE A 7 3.08 6.22 -6.97
N GLU A 8 2.21 6.31 -7.99
CA GLU A 8 1.80 7.61 -8.55
C GLU A 8 1.04 8.44 -7.51
N THR A 9 0.21 7.80 -6.69
CA THR A 9 -0.51 8.47 -5.60
C THR A 9 0.48 9.05 -4.56
N VAL A 10 1.55 8.34 -4.23
CA VAL A 10 2.64 8.85 -3.38
C VAL A 10 3.30 10.09 -4.01
N ARG A 11 3.61 10.06 -5.30
CA ARG A 11 4.16 11.21 -6.04
C ARG A 11 3.21 12.42 -6.04
N ASP A 12 1.92 12.17 -6.21
CA ASP A 12 0.88 13.19 -6.18
C ASP A 12 0.72 13.83 -4.81
N TYR A 13 0.66 13.02 -3.75
CA TYR A 13 0.60 13.51 -2.37
C TYR A 13 1.85 14.28 -1.99
N HIS A 14 3.04 13.81 -2.38
CA HIS A 14 4.29 14.55 -2.21
C HIS A 14 4.21 15.94 -2.84
N THR A 15 3.80 16.00 -4.11
CA THR A 15 3.69 17.26 -4.87
C THR A 15 2.72 18.23 -4.20
N LYS A 16 1.55 17.76 -3.79
CA LYS A 16 0.55 18.59 -3.08
C LYS A 16 1.07 19.04 -1.72
N ALA A 17 1.71 18.16 -0.95
CA ALA A 17 2.26 18.49 0.36
C ALA A 17 3.34 19.60 0.25
N LEU A 18 4.21 19.54 -0.76
CA LEU A 18 5.18 20.61 -1.05
C LEU A 18 4.49 21.95 -1.35
N GLN A 19 3.38 21.95 -2.11
CA GLN A 19 2.60 23.17 -2.38
C GLN A 19 2.02 23.80 -1.11
N HIS A 20 1.76 22.98 -0.08
CA HIS A 20 1.29 23.42 1.24
C HIS A 20 2.43 23.71 2.25
N GLY A 21 3.69 23.62 1.81
CA GLY A 21 4.87 23.91 2.62
C GLY A 21 5.20 22.85 3.67
N VAL A 22 4.82 21.59 3.42
CA VAL A 22 5.23 20.45 4.26
C VAL A 22 6.74 20.24 4.12
N ALA A 23 7.42 20.06 5.26
CA ALA A 23 8.79 19.60 5.29
C ALA A 23 8.83 18.07 5.35
N PHE A 24 9.77 17.48 4.62
CA PHE A 24 9.96 16.03 4.56
C PHE A 24 11.27 15.60 5.24
N PRO A 25 11.37 14.36 5.73
CA PRO A 25 12.61 13.82 6.27
C PRO A 25 13.73 13.73 5.23
N ASP A 26 14.99 13.80 5.68
CA ASP A 26 16.18 13.68 4.84
C ASP A 26 16.32 12.30 4.15
N THR A 27 15.54 11.31 4.59
CA THR A 27 15.48 9.96 4.00
C THR A 27 14.73 9.90 2.67
N LEU A 28 14.07 10.99 2.27
CA LEU A 28 13.21 11.02 1.08
C LEU A 28 13.88 10.51 -0.21
N PRO A 29 15.15 10.86 -0.55
CA PRO A 29 15.79 10.31 -1.74
C PRO A 29 15.95 8.78 -1.70
N GLN A 30 16.22 8.23 -0.52
CA GLN A 30 16.31 6.77 -0.33
C GLN A 30 14.94 6.12 -0.50
N VAL A 31 13.89 6.73 0.05
CA VAL A 31 12.51 6.24 -0.07
C VAL A 31 12.08 6.14 -1.54
N TYR A 32 12.36 7.18 -2.34
CA TYR A 32 12.09 7.16 -3.78
C TYR A 32 12.87 6.05 -4.50
N ALA A 33 14.17 5.89 -4.23
CA ALA A 33 14.98 4.83 -4.83
C ALA A 33 14.49 3.41 -4.47
N LEU A 34 13.92 3.23 -3.29
CA LEU A 34 13.32 1.95 -2.87
C LEU A 34 11.95 1.73 -3.55
N MET A 35 11.12 2.77 -3.63
CA MET A 35 9.85 2.72 -4.34
C MET A 35 10.05 2.35 -5.82
N GLU A 36 11.03 2.96 -6.48
CA GLU A 36 11.38 2.66 -7.88
C GLU A 36 11.85 1.22 -8.07
N GLN A 37 12.57 0.64 -7.11
CA GLN A 37 12.95 -0.78 -7.15
C GLN A 37 11.73 -1.70 -7.07
N ILE A 38 10.74 -1.34 -6.26
CA ILE A 38 9.48 -2.08 -6.15
C ILE A 38 8.72 -2.02 -7.49
N GLU A 39 8.56 -0.81 -8.04
CA GLU A 39 7.90 -0.60 -9.34
C GLU A 39 8.60 -1.36 -10.47
N GLU A 40 9.92 -1.32 -10.53
CA GLU A 40 10.70 -2.05 -11.53
C GLU A 40 10.54 -3.57 -11.38
N ALA A 41 10.50 -4.07 -10.14
CA ALA A 41 10.35 -5.49 -9.88
C ALA A 41 8.96 -6.02 -10.24
N ILE A 42 7.91 -5.27 -9.93
CA ILE A 42 6.52 -5.63 -10.27
C ILE A 42 6.29 -5.49 -11.78
N GLY A 43 6.89 -4.47 -12.40
CA GLY A 43 6.76 -4.23 -13.83
C GLY A 43 5.38 -3.70 -14.24
N PRO A 44 5.07 -3.69 -15.55
CA PRO A 44 3.81 -3.18 -16.05
C PRO A 44 2.63 -4.07 -15.63
N LEU A 45 1.53 -3.43 -15.26
CA LEU A 45 0.29 -4.12 -14.93
C LEU A 45 -0.45 -4.55 -16.21
N ASP A 46 -0.26 -5.79 -16.62
CA ASP A 46 -0.83 -6.33 -17.87
C ASP A 46 -2.36 -6.48 -17.83
N GLN A 47 -2.93 -6.77 -16.66
CA GLN A 47 -4.36 -7.02 -16.47
C GLN A 47 -4.92 -6.32 -15.23
N PRO A 48 -5.14 -4.99 -15.29
CA PRO A 48 -5.72 -4.27 -14.18
C PRO A 48 -7.12 -4.79 -13.86
N ARG A 49 -7.48 -4.79 -12.57
CA ARG A 49 -8.77 -5.24 -12.05
C ARG A 49 -9.49 -4.08 -11.37
N PRO A 50 -10.84 -4.10 -11.27
CA PRO A 50 -11.55 -3.17 -10.42
C PRO A 50 -11.11 -3.39 -8.97
N CYS A 51 -10.53 -2.35 -8.37
CA CYS A 51 -10.02 -2.36 -7.00
C CYS A 51 -10.70 -1.25 -6.18
N HIS A 52 -10.77 -1.47 -4.86
CA HIS A 52 -11.27 -0.48 -3.91
C HIS A 52 -10.22 0.60 -3.62
N ASN A 53 -8.96 0.18 -3.50
CA ASN A 53 -7.76 0.94 -3.18
C ASN A 53 -7.73 1.56 -1.77
N ASP A 54 -8.60 1.09 -0.86
CA ASP A 54 -8.71 1.58 0.53
C ASP A 54 -9.49 0.59 1.44
N LEU A 55 -9.04 -0.67 1.51
CA LEU A 55 -9.72 -1.75 2.25
C LEU A 55 -9.40 -1.72 3.76
N LEU A 56 -9.68 -0.60 4.41
CA LEU A 56 -9.60 -0.46 5.87
C LEU A 56 -10.74 -1.25 6.55
N ALA A 57 -10.51 -1.80 7.75
CA ALA A 57 -11.54 -2.53 8.49
C ALA A 57 -12.83 -1.73 8.70
N SER A 58 -12.73 -0.40 8.84
CA SER A 58 -13.88 0.50 8.95
C SER A 58 -14.80 0.48 7.73
N ASN A 59 -14.30 0.05 6.57
CA ASN A 59 -15.04 0.00 5.33
C ASN A 59 -15.79 -1.33 5.14
N PHE A 60 -15.67 -2.28 6.08
CA PHE A 60 -16.40 -3.54 6.07
C PHE A 60 -17.58 -3.52 7.04
N ILE A 61 -18.74 -4.00 6.58
CA ILE A 61 -19.88 -4.33 7.44
C ILE A 61 -20.21 -5.80 7.26
N ASP A 62 -20.15 -6.55 8.35
CA ASP A 62 -20.69 -7.90 8.45
C ASP A 62 -22.11 -7.85 9.01
N ASP A 63 -23.11 -8.21 8.20
CA ASP A 63 -24.51 -8.27 8.63
C ASP A 63 -24.92 -9.68 9.15
N GLY A 64 -23.97 -10.63 9.18
CA GLY A 64 -24.16 -12.03 9.56
C GLY A 64 -24.48 -12.96 8.39
N ASP A 65 -24.96 -12.43 7.26
CA ASP A 65 -25.23 -13.19 6.03
C ASP A 65 -24.23 -12.85 4.91
N ARG A 66 -23.77 -11.60 4.88
CA ARG A 66 -22.94 -11.01 3.83
C ARG A 66 -21.98 -9.98 4.39
N ILE A 67 -20.83 -9.89 3.74
CA ILE A 67 -19.90 -8.79 3.91
C ILE A 67 -20.22 -7.70 2.89
N TRP A 68 -20.42 -6.49 3.37
CA TRP A 68 -20.56 -5.27 2.57
C TRP A 68 -19.28 -4.45 2.64
N ILE A 69 -18.87 -3.90 1.50
CA ILE A 69 -17.73 -2.99 1.40
C ILE A 69 -18.26 -1.60 1.04
N LEU A 70 -17.90 -0.61 1.83
CA LEU A 70 -18.32 0.78 1.73
C LEU A 70 -17.16 1.67 1.27
N ASP A 71 -17.49 2.92 0.93
CA ASP A 71 -16.52 4.00 0.64
C ASP A 71 -15.65 3.82 -0.61
N TRP A 72 -16.32 3.76 -1.76
CA TRP A 72 -15.70 3.51 -3.07
C TRP A 72 -15.05 4.75 -3.71
N GLU A 73 -14.66 5.78 -2.96
CA GLU A 73 -14.15 7.04 -3.55
C GLU A 73 -12.81 6.87 -4.29
N TYR A 74 -11.99 5.92 -3.85
CA TYR A 74 -10.72 5.57 -4.48
C TYR A 74 -10.84 4.47 -5.53
N ALA A 75 -12.05 3.99 -5.82
CA ALA A 75 -12.27 2.84 -6.69
C ALA A 75 -11.84 3.10 -8.13
N ALA A 76 -10.98 2.23 -8.66
CA ALA A 76 -10.40 2.37 -9.99
C ALA A 76 -9.80 1.07 -10.49
N MET A 77 -9.42 1.02 -11.77
CA MET A 77 -8.69 -0.11 -12.33
C MET A 77 -7.25 -0.07 -11.82
N GLY A 78 -6.81 -1.10 -11.09
CA GLY A 78 -5.49 -1.14 -10.47
C GLY A 78 -4.99 -2.56 -10.27
N ASP A 79 -3.94 -2.68 -9.46
CA ASP A 79 -3.38 -3.97 -9.08
C ASP A 79 -4.16 -4.56 -7.91
N MET A 80 -4.73 -5.75 -8.08
CA MET A 80 -5.48 -6.43 -7.01
C MET A 80 -4.61 -6.76 -5.79
N PHE A 81 -3.29 -6.92 -5.96
CA PHE A 81 -2.39 -7.12 -4.84
C PHE A 81 -2.28 -5.87 -3.97
N PHE A 82 -2.59 -4.68 -4.50
CA PHE A 82 -2.68 -3.47 -3.69
C PHE A 82 -3.85 -3.54 -2.70
N ASP A 83 -5.04 -3.97 -3.14
CA ASP A 83 -6.19 -4.17 -2.24
C ASP A 83 -5.88 -5.19 -1.13
N LEU A 84 -5.31 -6.34 -1.51
CA LEU A 84 -4.95 -7.39 -0.55
C LEU A 84 -3.83 -6.94 0.39
N GLY A 85 -2.83 -6.21 -0.13
CA GLY A 85 -1.70 -5.70 0.64
C GLY A 85 -2.12 -4.58 1.59
N ASN A 86 -2.99 -3.67 1.13
CA ASN A 86 -3.58 -2.62 1.94
C ASN A 86 -4.42 -3.20 3.08
N PHE A 87 -5.26 -4.20 2.81
CA PHE A 87 -5.97 -4.92 3.86
C PHE A 87 -4.99 -5.58 4.86
N ALA A 88 -4.01 -6.35 4.36
CA ALA A 88 -3.09 -7.11 5.19
C ALA A 88 -2.23 -6.23 6.11
N VAL A 89 -1.74 -5.09 5.62
CA VAL A 89 -0.87 -4.18 6.38
C VAL A 89 -1.64 -3.42 7.46
N ASN A 90 -2.91 -3.06 7.19
CA ASN A 90 -3.78 -2.34 8.11
C ASN A 90 -4.43 -3.25 9.17
N GLN A 91 -4.58 -4.54 8.88
CA GLN A 91 -5.01 -5.55 9.86
C GLN A 91 -3.82 -6.22 10.59
N GLU A 92 -2.60 -5.74 10.36
CA GLU A 92 -1.37 -6.28 10.96
C GLU A 92 -1.21 -7.80 10.79
N LEU A 93 -1.60 -8.32 9.62
CA LEU A 93 -1.52 -9.76 9.36
C LEU A 93 -0.07 -10.26 9.39
N ASN A 94 0.12 -11.39 10.06
CA ASN A 94 1.39 -12.12 10.05
C ASN A 94 1.55 -12.92 8.72
N GLU A 95 2.69 -13.59 8.56
CA GLU A 95 3.01 -14.35 7.34
C GLU A 95 2.02 -15.48 7.04
N GLU A 96 1.63 -16.25 8.06
CA GLU A 96 0.66 -17.35 7.94
C GLU A 96 -0.70 -16.82 7.51
N GLN A 97 -1.16 -15.72 8.12
CA GLN A 97 -2.42 -15.06 7.78
C GLN A 97 -2.40 -14.44 6.37
N CYS A 98 -1.25 -13.96 5.91
CA CYS A 98 -1.09 -13.48 4.54
C CYS A 98 -1.21 -14.64 3.53
N GLU A 99 -0.61 -15.80 3.82
CA GLU A 99 -0.76 -16.98 2.99
C GLU A 99 -2.21 -17.47 2.99
N GLU A 100 -2.89 -17.49 4.16
CA GLU A 100 -4.31 -17.81 4.23
C GLU A 100 -5.18 -16.83 3.42
N LEU A 101 -4.93 -15.52 3.51
CA LEU A 101 -5.63 -14.51 2.72
C LEU A 101 -5.52 -14.81 1.22
N LEU A 102 -4.30 -15.06 0.72
CA LEU A 102 -4.09 -15.39 -0.69
C LEU A 102 -4.73 -16.73 -1.06
N ARG A 103 -4.70 -17.72 -0.17
CA ARG A 103 -5.31 -19.02 -0.39
C ARG A 103 -6.83 -18.93 -0.49
N TYR A 104 -7.47 -18.12 0.35
CA TYR A 104 -8.91 -17.87 0.23
C TYR A 104 -9.26 -17.11 -1.05
N TYR A 105 -8.38 -16.24 -1.53
CA TYR A 105 -8.61 -15.44 -2.73
C TYR A 105 -8.34 -16.20 -4.05
N PHE A 106 -7.24 -16.97 -4.14
CA PHE A 106 -6.79 -17.65 -5.35
C PHE A 106 -6.98 -19.17 -5.34
N GLY A 107 -7.20 -19.79 -4.17
CA GLY A 107 -7.22 -21.24 -3.99
C GLY A 107 -5.83 -21.85 -3.84
N GLU A 108 -4.93 -21.58 -4.79
CA GLU A 108 -3.50 -21.96 -4.74
C GLU A 108 -2.63 -20.70 -4.64
N VAL A 109 -1.58 -20.74 -3.82
CA VAL A 109 -0.67 -19.62 -3.58
C VAL A 109 0.70 -19.96 -4.14
N ARG A 110 1.25 -19.06 -4.96
CA ARG A 110 2.62 -19.17 -5.48
C ARG A 110 3.54 -18.23 -4.68
N ASP A 111 4.82 -18.55 -4.63
CA ASP A 111 5.82 -17.70 -3.98
C ASP A 111 5.83 -16.26 -4.53
N ALA A 112 5.57 -16.12 -5.84
CA ALA A 112 5.43 -14.81 -6.46
C ALA A 112 4.20 -14.02 -5.99
N ASP A 113 3.10 -14.68 -5.65
CA ASP A 113 1.89 -14.02 -5.14
C ASP A 113 2.15 -13.45 -3.73
N LEU A 114 2.85 -14.22 -2.88
CA LEU A 114 3.31 -13.77 -1.57
C LEU A 114 4.30 -12.61 -1.68
N ALA A 115 5.26 -12.70 -2.61
CA ALA A 115 6.21 -11.63 -2.88
C ALA A 115 5.49 -10.35 -3.33
N HIS A 116 4.53 -10.46 -4.25
CA HIS A 116 3.77 -9.30 -4.73
C HIS A 116 2.93 -8.68 -3.60
N LEU A 117 2.23 -9.50 -2.81
CA LEU A 117 1.50 -9.03 -1.63
C LEU A 117 2.42 -8.28 -0.67
N HIS A 118 3.60 -8.83 -0.35
CA HIS A 118 4.55 -8.19 0.55
C HIS A 118 5.00 -6.82 0.04
N LEU A 119 5.34 -6.71 -1.26
CA LEU A 119 5.71 -5.44 -1.88
C LEU A 119 4.56 -4.42 -1.87
N MET A 120 3.32 -4.88 -2.05
CA MET A 120 2.14 -4.01 -2.02
C MET A 120 1.75 -3.57 -0.60
N ARG A 121 2.08 -4.35 0.44
CA ARG A 121 2.01 -3.87 1.85
C ARG A 121 2.92 -2.68 2.07
N LEU A 122 4.14 -2.73 1.53
CA LEU A 122 5.09 -1.60 1.58
C LEU A 122 4.57 -0.39 0.78
N GLY A 123 3.99 -0.63 -0.39
CA GLY A 123 3.33 0.42 -1.18
C GLY A 123 2.17 1.08 -0.43
N SER A 124 1.41 0.32 0.35
CA SER A 124 0.33 0.84 1.19
C SER A 124 0.86 1.67 2.36
N ASP A 125 1.86 1.20 3.11
CA ASP A 125 2.50 2.02 4.15
C ASP A 125 3.05 3.33 3.56
N LEU A 126 3.66 3.28 2.38
CA LEU A 126 4.16 4.49 1.73
C LEU A 126 3.04 5.45 1.32
N ARG A 127 1.93 4.95 0.77
CA ARG A 127 0.74 5.77 0.46
C ARG A 127 0.20 6.46 1.71
N GLU A 128 0.02 5.71 2.79
CA GLU A 128 -0.51 6.25 4.06
C GLU A 128 0.41 7.31 4.66
N SER A 129 1.73 7.07 4.61
CA SER A 129 2.71 8.05 5.07
C SER A 129 2.59 9.38 4.32
N PHE A 130 2.53 9.35 3.00
CA PHE A 130 2.46 10.56 2.18
C PHE A 130 1.09 11.24 2.24
N TRP A 131 0.01 10.46 2.42
CA TRP A 131 -1.29 11.01 2.75
C TRP A 131 -1.23 11.76 4.08
N GLY A 132 -0.66 11.16 5.12
CA GLY A 132 -0.45 11.81 6.42
C GLY A 132 0.34 13.12 6.31
N PHE A 133 1.45 13.11 5.58
CA PHE A 133 2.25 14.33 5.33
C PHE A 133 1.42 15.44 4.69
N LEU A 134 0.57 15.12 3.71
CA LEU A 134 -0.34 16.08 3.10
C LEU A 134 -1.35 16.62 4.13
N GLN A 135 -1.98 15.73 4.90
CA GLN A 135 -3.02 16.07 5.87
C GLN A 135 -2.55 16.99 6.99
N MET A 136 -1.25 16.95 7.37
CA MET A 136 -0.66 17.87 8.36
C MET A 136 -0.90 19.35 8.08
N ARG A 137 -1.19 19.72 6.81
CA ARG A 137 -1.38 21.12 6.40
C ARG A 137 -2.74 21.41 5.78
N VAL A 138 -3.51 20.38 5.42
CA VAL A 138 -4.80 20.54 4.74
C VAL A 138 -6.00 20.11 5.60
N SER A 139 -5.79 19.29 6.62
CA SER A 139 -6.86 18.86 7.52
C SER A 139 -7.12 19.90 8.61
N GLU A 140 -8.39 20.05 8.99
CA GLU A 140 -8.83 20.84 10.15
C GLU A 140 -9.14 19.94 11.37
N LEU A 141 -8.98 18.62 11.23
CA LEU A 141 -9.30 17.66 12.29
C LEU A 141 -8.24 17.65 13.40
N ASP A 142 -8.67 17.41 14.63
CA ASP A 142 -7.81 17.18 15.80
C ASP A 142 -7.29 15.73 15.78
N PHE A 143 -6.34 15.47 14.89
CA PHE A 143 -5.68 14.18 14.71
C PHE A 143 -4.17 14.39 14.49
N ASP A 144 -3.34 13.54 15.09
CA ASP A 144 -1.88 13.65 14.97
C ASP A 144 -1.39 13.05 13.63
N TYR A 145 -1.56 13.82 12.55
CA TYR A 145 -1.06 13.44 11.24
C TYR A 145 0.47 13.38 11.17
N HIS A 146 1.18 14.06 12.08
CA HIS A 146 2.64 13.98 12.12
C HIS A 146 3.06 12.60 12.61
N GLU A 147 2.54 12.14 13.75
CA GLU A 147 2.79 10.79 14.26
C GLU A 147 2.36 9.73 13.25
N TYR A 148 1.17 9.86 12.66
CA TYR A 148 0.66 8.95 11.64
C TYR A 148 1.59 8.81 10.43
N ALA A 149 2.00 9.95 9.84
CA ALA A 149 2.86 9.95 8.66
C ALA A 149 4.21 9.28 8.93
N HIS A 150 4.80 9.54 10.09
CA HIS A 150 6.09 8.99 10.48
C HIS A 150 5.99 7.52 10.86
N HIS A 151 4.91 7.09 11.52
CA HIS A 151 4.68 5.68 11.86
C HIS A 151 4.71 4.79 10.61
N HIS A 152 3.96 5.16 9.57
CA HIS A 152 3.94 4.42 8.32
C HIS A 152 5.28 4.49 7.57
N LEU A 153 5.96 5.64 7.59
CA LEU A 153 7.29 5.77 6.99
C LEU A 153 8.32 4.86 7.68
N GLU A 154 8.31 4.81 9.01
CA GLU A 154 9.21 3.97 9.79
C GLU A 154 8.95 2.49 9.52
N ARG A 155 7.68 2.06 9.45
CA ARG A 155 7.33 0.70 9.06
C ARG A 155 7.85 0.34 7.68
N PHE A 156 7.69 1.22 6.69
CA PHE A 156 8.27 1.02 5.37
C PHE A 156 9.80 0.84 5.46
N LEU A 157 10.50 1.77 6.11
CA LEU A 157 11.96 1.77 6.22
C LEU A 157 12.52 0.56 7.01
N GLN A 158 11.78 0.04 7.99
CA GLN A 158 12.17 -1.15 8.74
C GLN A 158 12.04 -2.43 7.91
N ASN A 159 11.04 -2.51 7.03
CA ASN A 159 10.79 -3.73 6.27
C ASN A 159 11.62 -3.83 4.99
N VAL A 160 12.01 -2.70 4.38
CA VAL A 160 12.88 -2.66 3.17
C VAL A 160 14.34 -3.01 3.44
N VAL A 161 14.80 -3.07 4.69
CA VAL A 161 16.17 -3.48 5.04
C VAL A 161 16.31 -4.98 5.35
N THR A 162 15.22 -5.73 5.21
CA THR A 162 15.19 -7.16 5.54
C THR A 162 15.66 -8.04 4.37
N PRO A 163 16.18 -9.26 4.64
CA PRO A 163 16.41 -10.25 3.58
C PRO A 163 15.13 -10.62 2.81
N GLU A 164 13.97 -10.51 3.47
CA GLU A 164 12.65 -10.73 2.90
C GLU A 164 12.37 -9.81 1.72
N PHE A 165 12.67 -8.51 1.88
CA PHE A 165 12.49 -7.52 0.81
C PHE A 165 13.29 -7.89 -0.44
N THR A 166 14.58 -8.23 -0.28
CA THR A 166 15.44 -8.61 -1.40
C THR A 166 14.95 -9.89 -2.08
N ARG A 167 14.45 -10.86 -1.30
CA ARG A 167 13.83 -12.08 -1.83
C ARG A 167 12.58 -11.75 -2.64
N CYS A 168 11.67 -10.94 -2.09
CA CYS A 168 10.43 -10.56 -2.76
C CYS A 168 10.66 -9.85 -4.10
N LEU A 169 11.60 -8.90 -4.14
CA LEU A 169 11.97 -8.21 -5.40
C LEU A 169 12.43 -9.18 -6.50
N ARG A 170 13.09 -10.28 -6.13
CA ARG A 170 13.52 -11.30 -7.09
C ARG A 170 12.38 -12.24 -7.47
N ASP A 171 11.59 -12.68 -6.50
CA ASP A 171 10.61 -13.74 -6.69
C ASP A 171 9.40 -13.23 -7.50
N VAL A 172 9.01 -11.96 -7.35
CA VAL A 172 7.95 -11.34 -8.16
C VAL A 172 8.32 -11.24 -9.66
N ARG A 173 9.62 -11.08 -9.98
CA ARG A 173 10.13 -11.00 -11.36
C ARG A 173 10.10 -12.32 -12.11
N ASN A 174 9.99 -13.44 -11.39
CA ASN A 174 10.01 -14.80 -11.94
C ASN A 174 8.60 -15.38 -12.14
N SER A 175 7.57 -14.53 -12.12
CA SER A 175 6.15 -14.91 -12.11
C SER A 175 5.50 -15.03 -13.49
#